data_AF-A0A358L867-F1
#
_entry.id   AF-A0A358L867-F1
#
_cell.length_a   1.000
_cell.length_b   1.000
_cell.length_c   1.000
_cell.angle_alpha   90.00
_cell.angle_beta   90.00
_cell.angle_gamma   90.00
#
_symmetry.space_group_name_H-M   'P 1'
#
loop_
_entity.id
_entity.type
_entity.pdbx_description
1 polymer ?
#
loop_
_entity_poly.entity_id
_entity_poly.type
_entity_poly.pdbx_seq_one_letter_code
_entity_poly.pdbx_strand_id
1 'polypeptide(L)' 'YDEFWQTLNAVPMSSPLYCLPTTFARKPLEEIASKKRSEYRKRYELLDALAEQFTAHSG' A
#
# COMPACT_ATOMS: atom_id res chain seq x y z
N TYR A 1 5.72 13.32 3.38
CA TYR A 1 5.94 12.21 2.43
C TYR A 1 6.20 10.89 3.15
N ASP A 2 6.91 10.89 4.28
CA ASP A 2 7.29 9.64 4.98
C ASP A 2 6.14 8.98 5.76
N GLU A 3 5.22 9.76 6.31
CA GLU A 3 4.05 9.22 7.05
C GLU A 3 3.16 8.34 6.17
N PHE A 4 3.07 8.64 4.88
CA PHE A 4 2.31 7.86 3.91
C PHE A 4 2.94 6.48 3.65
N TRP A 5 4.26 6.42 3.52
CA TRP A 5 4.98 5.16 3.39
C TRP A 5 4.85 4.32 4.67
N GLN A 6 4.88 4.97 5.85
CA GLN A 6 4.60 4.29 7.12
C GLN A 6 3.18 3.74 7.18
N THR A 7 2.16 4.46 6.69
CA THR A 7 0.79 3.91 6.67
C THR A 7 0.68 2.68 5.80
N LEU A 8 1.50 2.56 4.74
CA LEU A 8 1.53 1.39 3.88
C LEU A 8 2.32 0.21 4.46
N ASN A 9 2.94 0.35 5.64
CA ASN A 9 3.98 -0.58 6.14
C ASN A 9 5.16 -0.70 5.17
N ALA A 10 5.47 0.37 4.43
CA ALA A 10 6.67 0.42 3.62
C ALA A 10 7.89 0.55 4.53
N VAL A 11 8.93 -0.22 4.23
CA VAL A 11 10.19 -0.18 4.95
C VAL A 11 11.13 0.75 4.19
N PRO A 12 11.74 1.76 4.86
CA PRO A 12 12.74 2.59 4.20
C PRO A 12 13.93 1.70 3.78
N MET A 13 14.24 1.65 2.48
CA MET A 13 15.36 0.86 1.98
C MET A 13 16.64 1.72 1.90
N SER A 14 16.52 2.90 1.31
CA SER A 14 17.59 3.89 1.19
C SER A 14 16.94 5.23 0.89
N SER A 15 17.47 6.38 1.32
CA SER A 15 16.84 7.66 0.94
C SER A 15 17.03 7.90 -0.57
N PRO A 16 15.98 8.16 -1.38
CA PRO A 16 14.54 8.31 -1.09
C PRO A 16 13.65 7.09 -1.49
N LEU A 17 14.23 5.91 -1.62
CA LEU A 17 13.59 4.63 -1.96
C LEU A 17 12.96 3.93 -0.74
N TYR A 18 11.68 3.60 -0.89
CA TYR A 18 10.92 2.78 0.05
C TYR A 18 10.64 1.40 -0.55
N CYS A 19 10.92 0.34 0.21
CA CYS A 19 10.54 -1.01 -0.15
C CYS A 19 9.13 -1.31 0.36
N LEU A 20 8.25 -1.63 -0.56
CA LEU A 20 6.96 -2.19 -0.25
C LEU A 20 7.11 -3.70 -0.02
N PRO A 21 6.53 -4.27 1.06
CA PRO A 21 6.56 -5.71 1.24
C PRO A 21 5.79 -6.38 0.10
N THR A 22 6.38 -7.42 -0.48
CA THR A 22 5.76 -8.22 -1.57
C THR A 22 4.43 -8.83 -1.13
N THR A 23 4.25 -9.05 0.16
CA THR A 23 3.02 -9.54 0.78
C THR A 23 2.45 -8.51 1.75
N PHE A 24 1.50 -7.70 1.28
CA PHE A 24 0.67 -6.92 2.18
C PHE A 24 -0.35 -7.86 2.84
N ALA A 25 -0.39 -7.90 4.16
CA ALA A 25 -1.49 -8.53 4.89
C ALA A 25 -2.78 -7.74 4.62
N ARG A 26 -3.47 -8.07 3.53
CA ARG A 26 -4.77 -7.52 3.19
C ARG A 26 -5.80 -8.21 4.08
N LYS A 27 -6.28 -7.52 5.11
CA LYS A 27 -7.44 -7.99 5.86
C LYS A 27 -8.66 -7.93 4.96
N PRO A 28 -9.51 -8.96 4.96
CA PRO A 28 -10.76 -8.89 4.21
C PRO A 28 -11.58 -7.72 4.73
N LEU A 29 -12.27 -7.02 3.82
CA LEU A 29 -13.15 -5.90 4.17
C LEU A 29 -14.26 -6.32 5.15
N GLU A 30 -14.57 -7.62 5.21
CA GLU A 30 -15.48 -8.25 6.16
C GLU A 30 -15.00 -8.15 7.62
N GLU A 31 -13.68 -8.23 7.85
CA GLU A 31 -13.07 -8.04 9.18
C GLU A 31 -12.90 -6.56 9.54
N ILE A 32 -12.97 -5.66 8.54
CA ILE A 32 -12.80 -4.23 8.74
C ILE A 32 -14.15 -3.62 9.10
N ALA A 33 -14.24 -3.09 10.32
CA ALA A 33 -15.43 -2.37 10.78
C ALA A 33 -15.85 -1.32 9.74
N SER A 34 -17.16 -1.22 9.45
CA SER A 34 -17.69 -0.41 8.34
C SER A 34 -17.13 1.01 8.28
N LYS A 35 -16.94 1.64 9.45
CA LYS A 35 -16.35 2.97 9.64
C LYS A 35 -14.92 3.12 9.10
N LYS A 36 -14.14 2.03 9.05
CA LYS A 36 -12.75 2.01 8.56
C LYS A 36 -12.60 1.40 7.15
N ARG A 37 -13.67 0.86 6.57
CA ARG A 37 -13.62 0.25 5.22
C ARG A 37 -13.22 1.25 4.13
N SER A 38 -13.64 2.50 4.25
CA SER A 38 -13.26 3.57 3.30
C SER A 38 -11.75 3.82 3.30
N GLU A 39 -11.12 3.87 4.48
CA GLU A 39 -9.68 4.09 4.61
C GLU A 39 -8.87 2.90 4.06
N TYR A 40 -9.27 1.67 4.42
CA TYR A 40 -8.61 0.46 3.94
C TYR A 40 -8.78 0.26 2.43
N ARG A 41 -9.96 0.60 1.89
CA ARG A 41 -10.21 0.57 0.46
C ARG A 41 -9.26 1.51 -0.29
N LYS A 42 -9.17 2.78 0.13
CA LYS A 42 -8.24 3.76 -0.45
C LYS A 42 -6.79 3.28 -0.36
N ARG A 43 -6.41 2.67 0.76
CA ARG A 43 -5.08 2.08 0.95
C ARG A 43 -4.81 0.95 -0.06
N TYR A 44 -5.77 0.06 -0.30
CA TYR A 44 -5.61 -1.03 -1.27
C TYR A 44 -5.62 -0.52 -2.71
N GLU A 45 -6.54 0.38 -3.07
CA GLU A 45 -6.59 1.01 -4.40
C GLU A 45 -5.27 1.70 -4.74
N LEU A 46 -4.66 2.38 -3.78
CA LEU A 46 -3.34 2.98 -3.94
C LEU A 46 -2.24 1.94 -4.13
N LEU A 47 -2.21 0.86 -3.33
CA LEU A 47 -1.24 -0.22 -3.50
C LEU A 47 -1.36 -0.89 -4.86
N ASP A 48 -2.59 -1.10 -5.33
CA ASP A 48 -2.88 -1.65 -6.65
C ASP A 48 -2.40 -0.69 -7.74
N ALA A 49 -2.67 0.62 -7.63
CA ALA A 49 -2.19 1.62 -8.58
C ALA A 49 -0.65 1.75 -8.60
N LEU A 50 0.03 1.57 -7.46
CA LEU A 50 1.50 1.52 -7.42
C LEU A 50 2.01 0.25 -8.12
N ALA A 51 1.43 -0.91 -7.80
CA ALA A 51 1.81 -2.18 -8.43
C ALA A 51 1.61 -2.16 -9.95
N GLU A 52 0.51 -1.54 -10.40
CA GLU A 52 0.24 -1.31 -11.81
C GLU A 52 1.32 -0.43 -12.46
N GLN A 53 1.73 0.67 -11.80
CA GLN A 53 2.81 1.53 -12.30
C GLN A 53 4.17 0.81 -12.39
N PHE A 54 4.53 0.00 -11.40
CA PHE A 54 5.78 -0.79 -11.45
C PHE A 54 5.75 -1.84 -12.56
N THR A 55 4.59 -2.47 -12.77
CA THR A 55 4.40 -3.45 -13.86
C THR A 55 4.43 -2.75 -15.22
N ALA A 56 3.77 -1.60 -15.35
CA ALA A 56 3.71 -0.84 -16.59
C ALA A 56 5.05 -0.21 -16.98
N HIS A 57 5.92 0.10 -16.02
CA HIS A 57 7.25 0.68 -16.29
C HIS A 57 8.34 -0.35 -16.59
N SER A 58 8.09 -1.65 -16.36
CA SER A 58 9.05 -2.73 -16.64
C SER A 58 8.83 -3.41 -18.01
N GLY A 59 8.04 -2.80 -18.90
CA GLY A 59 7.78 -3.24 -20.28
C GLY A 59 8.46 -2.39 -21.34
#